data_AF-A0A936BHN2-F1
#
_entry.id   AF-A0A936BHN2-F1
#
_cell.length_a   1.000
_cell.length_b   1.000
_cell.length_c   1.000
_cell.angle_alpha   90.00
_cell.angle_beta   90.00
_cell.angle_gamma   90.00
#
_symmetry.space_group_name_H-M   'P 1'
#
loop_
_entity.id
_entity.type
_entity.pdbx_description
1 polymer ?
#
loop_
_entity_poly.entity_id
_entity_poly.type
_entity_poly.pdbx_seq_one_letter_code
_entity_poly.pdbx_strand_id
1 'polypeptide(L)'
;MSGVNWSMHDDVPVFLGDNPELIDGYCGVFPYAYWNDTDVIGVQAADFAFTEAGRPESDRSTTYLTTFASFLAIRNVLIHAANTIGSADITGEDVLNAMIDLGAVDGGGISTYNVDETTRSSRMAQIRCVVWDGEQLNYEVVQDYFELPDMRPAPQN
;
A
#
# COMPACT_ATOMS: atom_id res chain seq x y z
N MET A 1 9.47 -1.97 -6.62
CA MET A 1 9.63 -2.66 -5.32
C MET A 1 8.25 -2.82 -4.69
N SER A 2 7.57 -3.94 -4.93
CA SER A 2 6.48 -4.39 -4.06
C SER A 2 7.03 -5.59 -3.32
N GLY A 3 7.70 -5.34 -2.20
CA GLY A 3 8.61 -6.33 -1.63
C GLY A 3 9.28 -5.83 -0.36
N VAL A 4 8.52 -5.98 0.73
CA VAL A 4 8.99 -6.22 2.10
C VAL A 4 9.55 -4.99 2.84
N ASN A 5 8.66 -4.13 3.36
CA ASN A 5 9.02 -3.24 4.47
C ASN A 5 8.73 -3.88 5.84
N TRP A 6 8.61 -5.22 5.95
CA TRP A 6 8.20 -5.90 7.20
C TRP A 6 8.98 -5.47 8.45
N SER A 7 10.21 -4.96 8.29
CA SER A 7 11.00 -4.35 9.35
C SER A 7 10.40 -3.07 9.96
N MET A 8 9.46 -2.41 9.28
CA MET A 8 8.69 -1.23 9.68
C MET A 8 7.23 -1.59 10.03
N HIS A 9 6.91 -2.88 10.19
CA HIS A 9 5.58 -3.28 10.64
C HIS A 9 5.48 -3.07 12.16
N ASP A 10 4.28 -2.78 12.67
CA ASP A 10 4.03 -2.47 14.09
C ASP A 10 4.36 -3.62 15.05
N ASP A 11 4.57 -4.84 14.54
CA ASP A 11 5.05 -5.99 15.33
C ASP A 11 6.56 -5.94 15.59
N VAL A 12 7.34 -5.19 14.82
CA VAL A 12 8.79 -5.06 15.03
C VAL A 12 9.10 -4.26 16.31
N PRO A 13 8.42 -3.13 16.59
CA PRO A 13 8.45 -2.50 17.90
C PRO A 13 8.13 -3.43 19.07
N VAL A 14 7.28 -4.44 18.88
CA VAL A 14 6.95 -5.41 19.96
C VAL A 14 8.21 -6.15 20.45
N PHE A 15 9.21 -6.38 19.58
CA PHE A 15 10.49 -6.97 20.00
C PHE A 15 11.32 -6.06 20.91
N LEU A 16 11.08 -4.75 20.88
CA LEU A 16 11.80 -3.77 21.71
C LEU A 16 11.25 -3.69 23.14
N GLY A 17 10.09 -4.29 23.39
CA GLY A 17 9.46 -4.34 24.71
C GLY A 17 9.30 -2.94 25.32
N ASP A 18 9.90 -2.74 26.49
CA ASP A 18 9.83 -1.48 27.25
C ASP A 18 10.73 -0.36 26.71
N ASN A 19 11.42 -0.55 25.57
CA ASN A 19 12.34 0.43 24.97
C ASN A 19 11.92 0.83 23.54
N PRO A 20 10.66 1.26 23.30
CA PRO A 20 10.19 1.61 21.97
C PRO A 20 11.00 2.75 21.34
N GLU A 21 11.64 3.61 22.12
CA GLU A 21 12.49 4.70 21.64
C GLU A 21 13.72 4.24 20.83
N LEU A 22 14.12 2.96 20.93
CA LEU A 22 15.29 2.44 20.21
C LEU A 22 15.09 2.34 18.69
N ILE A 23 13.84 2.38 18.20
CA ILE A 23 13.53 2.41 16.76
C ILE A 23 13.45 3.84 16.21
N ASP A 24 13.54 4.86 17.06
CA ASP A 24 13.44 6.26 16.64
C ASP A 24 14.49 6.59 15.56
N GLY A 25 14.03 7.21 14.47
CA GLY A 25 14.84 7.49 13.29
C GLY A 25 15.05 6.30 12.35
N TYR A 26 14.50 5.11 12.62
CA TYR A 26 14.53 4.00 11.67
C TYR A 26 13.65 4.32 10.45
N CYS A 27 14.23 4.27 9.25
CA CYS A 27 13.54 4.64 8.03
C CYS A 27 13.35 3.46 7.07
N GLY A 28 12.24 3.48 6.33
CA GLY A 28 11.91 2.48 5.34
C GLY A 28 11.25 3.05 4.09
N VAL A 29 11.19 2.22 3.06
CA VAL A 29 10.54 2.54 1.78
C VAL A 29 9.09 2.08 1.85
N PHE A 30 8.16 2.98 1.55
CA PHE A 30 6.71 2.74 1.59
C PHE A 30 6.13 2.98 0.19
N PRO A 31 5.76 1.94 -0.56
CA PRO A 31 5.07 2.10 -1.85
C PRO A 31 3.55 2.33 -1.67
N TYR A 32 3.13 2.76 -0.48
CA TYR A 32 1.73 2.94 -0.09
C TYR A 32 1.59 4.00 1.02
N ALA A 33 0.37 4.54 1.18
CA ALA A 33 -0.05 5.40 2.29
C ALA A 33 -0.26 4.60 3.58
N TYR A 34 -0.06 5.22 4.73
CA TYR A 34 -0.18 4.63 6.06
C TYR A 34 -1.41 5.14 6.82
N TRP A 35 -1.68 4.55 7.99
CA TRP A 35 -2.86 4.86 8.82
C TRP A 35 -2.97 6.33 9.25
N ASN A 36 -1.83 7.02 9.38
CA ASN A 36 -1.81 8.44 9.74
C ASN A 36 -2.03 9.40 8.55
N ASP A 37 -2.14 8.88 7.32
CA ASP A 37 -2.47 9.68 6.13
C ASP A 37 -3.98 9.90 6.02
N THR A 38 -4.53 10.60 7.01
CA THR A 38 -5.98 10.79 7.18
C THR A 38 -6.65 11.62 6.08
N ASP A 39 -5.88 12.23 5.18
CA ASP A 39 -6.34 12.90 3.97
C ASP A 39 -6.56 11.95 2.79
N VAL A 40 -6.07 10.71 2.86
CA VAL A 40 -6.26 9.69 1.83
C VAL A 40 -7.62 8.99 1.98
N ILE A 41 -8.46 9.07 0.95
CA ILE A 41 -9.83 8.53 0.97
C ILE A 41 -9.87 7.03 1.30
N GLY A 42 -8.94 6.25 0.75
CA GLY A 42 -8.84 4.82 1.05
C GLY A 42 -8.51 4.55 2.52
N VAL A 43 -7.67 5.37 3.14
CA VAL A 43 -7.33 5.26 4.57
C VAL A 43 -8.56 5.57 5.42
N GLN A 44 -9.31 6.62 5.09
CA GLN A 44 -10.56 6.94 5.78
C GLN A 44 -11.59 5.79 5.68
N ALA A 45 -11.71 5.17 4.50
CA ALA A 45 -12.62 4.03 4.30
C ALA A 45 -12.17 2.78 5.08
N ALA A 46 -10.86 2.51 5.11
CA ALA A 46 -10.29 1.41 5.90
C ALA A 46 -10.49 1.63 7.40
N ASP A 47 -10.28 2.86 7.89
CA ASP A 47 -10.48 3.22 9.29
C ASP A 47 -11.94 3.09 9.73
N PHE A 48 -12.87 3.55 8.91
CA PHE A 48 -14.29 3.36 9.14
C PHE A 48 -14.65 1.87 9.26
N ALA A 49 -14.22 1.05 8.29
CA ALA A 49 -14.50 -0.39 8.29
C ALA A 49 -13.84 -1.13 9.46
N PHE A 50 -12.63 -0.71 9.87
CA PHE A 50 -11.90 -1.27 10.99
C PHE A 50 -12.61 -0.98 12.32
N THR A 51 -13.05 0.26 12.50
CA THR A 51 -13.77 0.73 13.70
C THR A 51 -15.14 0.08 13.83
N GLU A 52 -15.92 0.02 12.74
CA GLU A 52 -17.23 -0.66 12.72
C GLU A 52 -17.12 -2.16 13.02
N ALA A 53 -16.00 -2.79 12.65
CA ALA A 53 -15.72 -4.18 12.99
C ALA A 53 -15.32 -4.39 14.47
N GLY A 54 -15.17 -3.32 15.26
CA GLY A 54 -14.79 -3.38 16.67
C GLY A 54 -13.40 -3.96 16.91
N ARG A 55 -12.47 -3.77 15.96
CA ARG A 55 -11.11 -4.31 16.06
C ARG A 55 -10.25 -3.49 17.05
N PRO A 56 -9.37 -4.14 17.82
CA PRO A 56 -8.44 -3.43 18.70
C PRO A 56 -7.42 -2.65 17.88
N GLU A 57 -6.94 -1.52 18.38
CA GLU A 57 -5.98 -0.66 17.68
C GLU A 57 -4.67 -1.40 17.33
N SER A 58 -4.26 -2.37 18.15
CA SER A 58 -3.11 -3.25 17.88
C SER A 58 -3.22 -4.06 16.59
N ASP A 59 -4.41 -4.19 16.01
CA ASP A 59 -4.64 -4.89 14.74
C ASP A 59 -4.45 -3.98 13.51
N ARG A 60 -4.12 -2.69 13.68
CA ARG A 60 -3.88 -1.72 12.60
C ARG A 60 -2.56 -1.98 11.85
N SER A 61 -2.43 -3.18 11.33
CA SER A 61 -1.29 -3.62 10.53
C SER A 61 -1.25 -2.98 9.15
N THR A 62 -0.04 -2.90 8.58
CA THR A 62 0.16 -2.68 7.13
C THR A 62 -0.64 -3.70 6.32
N THR A 63 -0.63 -4.98 6.72
CA THR A 63 -1.31 -6.07 6.01
C THR A 63 -2.80 -5.80 5.88
N TYR A 64 -3.47 -5.34 6.94
CA TYR A 64 -4.88 -4.96 6.88
C TYR A 64 -5.10 -3.86 5.85
N LEU A 65 -4.33 -2.77 5.95
CA LEU A 65 -4.50 -1.58 5.12
C LEU A 65 -4.27 -1.89 3.62
N THR A 66 -3.19 -2.60 3.29
CA THR A 66 -2.88 -2.97 1.90
C THR A 66 -3.84 -4.02 1.33
N THR A 67 -4.38 -4.90 2.18
CA THR A 67 -5.42 -5.85 1.77
C THR A 67 -6.72 -5.11 1.45
N PHE A 68 -7.11 -4.15 2.30
CA PHE A 68 -8.28 -3.30 2.05
C PHE A 68 -8.12 -2.52 0.73
N ALA A 69 -6.95 -1.90 0.52
CA ALA A 69 -6.62 -1.22 -0.73
C ALA A 69 -6.71 -2.16 -1.95
N SER A 70 -6.28 -3.40 -1.82
CA SER A 70 -6.37 -4.40 -2.89
C SER A 70 -7.83 -4.71 -3.27
N PHE A 71 -8.74 -4.76 -2.30
CA PHE A 71 -10.18 -4.92 -2.60
C PHE A 71 -10.76 -3.68 -3.31
N LEU A 72 -10.35 -2.47 -2.94
CA LEU A 72 -10.76 -1.26 -3.65
C LEU A 72 -10.25 -1.26 -5.09
N ALA A 73 -8.99 -1.61 -5.29
CA ALA A 73 -8.37 -1.74 -6.61
C ALA A 73 -9.09 -2.77 -7.49
N ILE A 74 -9.31 -3.99 -6.98
CA ILE A 74 -10.00 -5.06 -7.70
C ILE A 74 -11.44 -4.66 -8.02
N ARG A 75 -12.15 -3.99 -7.10
CA ARG A 75 -13.48 -3.46 -7.37
C ARG A 75 -13.47 -2.52 -8.58
N ASN A 76 -12.52 -1.60 -8.64
CA ASN A 76 -12.41 -0.65 -9.76
C ASN A 76 -12.13 -1.37 -11.08
N VAL A 77 -11.23 -2.35 -11.08
CA VAL A 77 -10.92 -3.21 -12.24
C VAL A 77 -12.16 -3.97 -12.72
N LEU A 78 -12.90 -4.61 -11.80
CA LEU A 78 -14.10 -5.38 -12.15
C LEU A 78 -15.23 -4.50 -12.68
N ILE A 79 -15.42 -3.31 -12.10
CA ILE A 79 -16.39 -2.32 -12.61
C ILE A 79 -15.99 -1.89 -14.03
N HIS A 80 -14.70 -1.63 -14.26
CA HIS A 80 -14.21 -1.24 -15.58
C HIS A 80 -14.40 -2.34 -16.61
N ALA A 81 -14.04 -3.59 -16.27
CA ALA A 81 -14.29 -4.76 -17.12
C ALA A 81 -15.78 -4.88 -17.45
N ALA A 82 -16.65 -4.88 -16.44
CA ALA A 82 -18.09 -5.03 -16.63
C ALA A 82 -18.70 -3.90 -17.50
N ASN A 83 -18.21 -2.66 -17.35
CA ASN A 83 -18.67 -1.53 -18.17
C ASN A 83 -18.19 -1.62 -19.63
N THR A 84 -17.08 -2.31 -19.89
CA THR A 84 -16.45 -2.39 -21.21
C THR A 84 -16.98 -3.57 -22.02
N ILE A 85 -17.10 -4.76 -21.40
CA ILE A 85 -17.46 -6.01 -22.08
C ILE A 85 -18.85 -6.55 -21.70
N GLY A 86 -19.49 -5.96 -20.69
CA GLY A 86 -20.70 -6.49 -20.07
C GLY A 86 -20.39 -7.37 -18.85
N SER A 87 -21.42 -7.68 -18.05
CA SER A 87 -21.25 -8.40 -16.78
C SER A 87 -21.41 -9.92 -16.89
N ALA A 88 -21.74 -10.46 -18.06
CA ALA A 88 -21.85 -11.90 -18.28
C ALA A 88 -20.47 -12.47 -18.66
N ASP A 89 -20.06 -13.54 -17.96
CA ASP A 89 -18.90 -14.36 -18.29
C ASP A 89 -17.52 -13.66 -18.32
N ILE A 90 -17.26 -12.74 -17.38
CA ILE A 90 -15.94 -12.09 -17.22
C ILE A 90 -14.85 -13.16 -16.99
N THR A 91 -13.85 -13.20 -17.87
CA THR A 91 -12.69 -14.08 -17.79
C THR A 91 -11.48 -13.39 -17.14
N GLY A 92 -10.43 -14.16 -16.85
CA GLY A 92 -9.16 -13.59 -16.36
C GLY A 92 -8.46 -12.70 -17.39
N GLU A 93 -8.62 -12.98 -18.68
CA GLU A 93 -8.07 -12.14 -19.76
C GLU A 93 -8.78 -10.78 -19.82
N ASP A 94 -10.09 -10.77 -19.62
CA ASP A 94 -10.87 -9.53 -19.55
C ASP A 94 -10.45 -8.65 -18.37
N VAL A 95 -10.18 -9.26 -17.22
CA VAL A 95 -9.66 -8.57 -16.04
C VAL A 95 -8.28 -7.97 -16.32
N LEU A 96 -7.38 -8.73 -16.96
CA LEU A 96 -6.06 -8.22 -17.34
C LEU A 96 -6.16 -7.05 -18.33
N ASN A 97 -6.99 -7.18 -19.36
CA ASN A 97 -7.20 -6.11 -20.34
C ASN A 97 -7.81 -4.87 -19.68
N ALA A 98 -8.73 -5.03 -18.74
CA ALA A 98 -9.27 -3.93 -17.96
C ALA A 98 -8.19 -3.24 -17.11
N MET A 99 -7.28 -3.99 -16.50
CA MET A 99 -6.15 -3.43 -15.77
C MET A 99 -5.21 -2.63 -16.68
N ILE A 100 -4.91 -3.15 -17.87
CA ILE A 100 -4.08 -2.47 -18.88
C ILE A 100 -4.76 -1.18 -19.37
N ASP A 101 -6.07 -1.23 -19.65
CA ASP A 101 -6.84 -0.09 -20.16
C ASP A 101 -6.98 1.03 -19.12
N LEU A 102 -7.13 0.68 -17.84
CA LEU A 102 -7.07 1.65 -16.73
C LEU A 102 -5.68 2.29 -16.60
N GLY A 103 -4.63 1.60 -17.00
CA GLY A 103 -3.24 1.99 -16.80
C GLY A 103 -2.85 1.94 -15.33
N ALA A 104 -3.17 3.00 -14.59
CA ALA A 104 -2.92 3.09 -13.15
C ALA A 104 -4.08 2.47 -12.37
N VAL A 105 -3.83 1.32 -11.72
CA VAL A 105 -4.79 0.71 -10.82
C VAL A 105 -4.64 1.32 -9.43
N ASP A 106 -5.70 1.99 -8.98
CA ASP A 106 -5.73 2.74 -7.71
C ASP A 106 -6.58 2.04 -6.63
N GLY A 107 -5.96 1.81 -5.47
CA GLY A 107 -6.56 1.29 -4.25
C GLY A 107 -7.08 2.38 -3.32
N GLY A 108 -7.66 3.45 -3.87
CA GLY A 108 -8.19 4.59 -3.10
C GLY A 108 -7.10 5.53 -2.58
N GLY A 109 -6.00 5.68 -3.30
CA GLY A 109 -4.84 6.47 -2.89
C GLY A 109 -3.93 5.78 -1.86
N ILE A 110 -4.32 4.64 -1.28
CA ILE A 110 -3.44 3.86 -0.40
C ILE A 110 -2.28 3.28 -1.21
N SER A 111 -2.57 2.68 -2.35
CA SER A 111 -1.53 2.10 -3.20
C SER A 111 -1.96 2.23 -4.65
N THR A 112 -1.00 2.54 -5.51
CA THR A 112 -1.22 2.65 -6.95
C THR A 112 -0.12 1.88 -7.66
N TYR A 113 -0.51 1.13 -8.69
CA TYR A 113 0.44 0.44 -9.54
C TYR A 113 0.00 0.50 -10.99
N ASN A 114 0.96 0.68 -11.87
CA ASN A 114 0.72 0.65 -13.31
C ASN A 114 0.76 -0.79 -13.79
N VAL A 115 -0.20 -1.12 -14.65
CA VAL A 115 -0.25 -2.42 -15.32
C VAL A 115 -0.01 -2.16 -16.80
N ASP A 116 1.17 -2.58 -17.25
CA ASP A 116 1.55 -2.61 -18.65
C ASP A 116 2.33 -3.91 -18.91
N GLU A 117 2.71 -4.16 -20.17
CA GLU A 117 3.40 -5.41 -20.54
C GLU A 117 4.79 -5.58 -19.89
N THR A 118 5.36 -4.52 -19.31
CA THR A 118 6.74 -4.44 -18.83
C THR A 118 6.86 -4.17 -17.32
N THR A 119 5.85 -3.55 -16.71
CA THR A 119 5.84 -3.13 -15.31
C THR A 119 5.41 -4.28 -14.42
N ARG A 120 6.29 -4.65 -13.48
CA ARG A 120 6.07 -5.73 -12.52
C ARG A 120 5.77 -5.26 -11.11
N SER A 121 6.00 -3.99 -10.81
CA SER A 121 5.82 -3.42 -9.48
C SER A 121 5.71 -1.91 -9.55
N SER A 122 5.10 -1.28 -8.54
CA SER A 122 5.12 0.18 -8.43
C SER A 122 6.54 0.73 -8.49
N ARG A 123 6.67 1.83 -9.25
CA ARG A 123 7.87 2.66 -9.33
C ARG A 123 7.76 3.89 -8.44
N MET A 124 6.67 4.09 -7.73
CA MET A 124 6.52 5.21 -6.81
C MET A 124 6.62 4.70 -5.38
N ALA A 125 7.41 5.38 -4.55
CA ALA A 125 7.44 5.15 -3.13
C ALA A 125 7.79 6.44 -2.39
N GLN A 126 7.45 6.49 -1.11
CA GLN A 126 7.87 7.51 -0.16
C GLN A 126 8.87 6.91 0.83
N ILE A 127 9.66 7.77 1.49
CA ILE A 127 10.46 7.37 2.65
C ILE A 127 9.74 7.82 3.90
N ARG A 128 9.50 6.87 4.82
CA ARG A 128 9.01 7.17 6.15
C ARG A 128 10.02 6.79 7.21
N CYS A 129 10.08 7.57 8.27
CA CYS A 129 10.89 7.27 9.44
C CYS A 129 9.99 7.14 10.65
N VAL A 130 10.37 6.23 11.57
CA VAL A 130 9.70 6.12 12.85
C VAL A 130 10.11 7.30 13.72
N VAL A 131 9.13 7.94 14.34
CA VAL A 131 9.30 9.03 15.31
C VAL A 131 8.62 8.63 16.60
N TRP A 132 9.39 8.56 17.68
CA TRP A 132 8.86 8.36 19.03
C TRP A 132 8.46 9.70 19.65
N ASP A 133 7.18 9.87 19.99
CA ASP A 133 6.68 11.11 20.60
C ASP A 133 6.64 11.09 22.14
N GLY A 134 7.01 9.97 22.76
CA GLY A 134 6.92 9.74 24.20
C GLY A 134 5.77 8.83 24.63
N GLU A 135 4.80 8.60 23.75
CA GLU A 135 3.62 7.76 24.01
C GLU A 135 3.44 6.67 22.95
N GLN A 136 3.67 6.99 21.67
CA GLN A 136 3.47 6.10 20.54
C GLN A 136 4.51 6.27 19.44
N LEU A 137 4.58 5.28 18.55
CA LEU A 137 5.40 5.33 17.36
C LEU A 137 4.60 5.90 16.20
N ASN A 138 5.12 6.98 15.61
CA ASN A 138 4.56 7.63 14.44
C ASN A 138 5.40 7.30 13.21
N TYR A 139 4.76 7.16 12.05
CA TYR A 139 5.44 6.92 10.78
C TYR A 139 5.37 8.16 9.92
N GLU A 140 6.35 9.03 10.05
CA GLU A 140 6.36 10.34 9.41
C GLU A 140 6.99 10.28 8.02
N VAL A 141 6.41 11.02 7.07
CA VAL A 141 6.96 11.17 5.72
C VAL A 141 8.16 12.09 5.76
N VAL A 142 9.34 11.56 5.43
CA VAL A 142 10.58 12.33 5.31
C VAL A 142 10.90 12.66 3.85
N GLN A 143 10.41 11.82 2.93
CA GLN A 143 10.43 12.11 1.50
C GLN A 143 9.12 11.63 0.90
N ASP A 144 8.37 12.55 0.30
CA ASP A 144 7.14 12.26 -0.43
C ASP A 144 7.41 11.41 -1.68
N TYR A 145 6.36 10.90 -2.31
CA TYR A 145 6.43 9.98 -3.43
C TYR A 145 7.43 10.41 -4.51
N PHE A 146 8.37 9.52 -4.80
CA PHE A 146 9.39 9.68 -5.83
C PHE A 146 9.52 8.42 -6.68
N GLU A 147 10.06 8.60 -7.89
CA GLU A 147 10.26 7.49 -8.81
C GLU A 147 11.50 6.67 -8.42
N LEU A 148 11.30 5.36 -8.31
CA LEU A 148 12.32 4.36 -8.05
C LEU A 148 12.95 3.90 -9.37
N PRO A 149 14.29 3.76 -9.41
CA PRO A 149 14.96 3.16 -10.55
C PRO A 149 14.51 1.69 -10.74
N ASP A 150 14.63 1.20 -11.97
CA ASP A 150 14.47 -0.23 -12.22
C ASP A 150 15.68 -0.98 -11.65
N MET A 151 15.43 -1.76 -10.59
CA MET A 151 16.46 -2.50 -9.86
C MET A 151 16.75 -3.87 -10.47
N ARG A 152 16.15 -4.22 -11.62
CA ARG A 152 16.46 -5.48 -12.32
C ARG A 152 17.95 -5.48 -12.75
N PRO A 153 18.61 -6.64 -12.75
CA PRO A 153 19.93 -6.76 -13.34
C PRO A 153 19.92 -6.25 -14.78
N ALA A 154 20.92 -5.45 -15.15
CA ALA A 154 21.09 -5.05 -16.53
C ALA A 154 21.23 -6.31 -17.43
N PRO A 155 20.76 -6.28 -18.68
CA PRO A 155 21.00 -7.36 -19.62
C PRO A 155 22.50 -7.63 -19.70
N GLN A 156 22.91 -8.87 -19.44
CA GLN A 156 24.29 -9.29 -19.72
C GLN A 156 24.39 -9.46 -21.23
N ASN A 157 25.12 -8.55 -21.89
CA ASN A 157 25.45 -8.65 -23.31
C ASN A 157 26.44 -9.78 -23.57
#